data_AF-A0A892ZH21-F1
#
_entry.id   AF-A0A892ZH21-F1
#
_cell.length_a   1.000
_cell.length_b   1.000
_cell.length_c   1.000
_cell.angle_alpha   90.00
_cell.angle_beta   90.00
_cell.angle_gamma   90.00
#
_symmetry.space_group_name_H-M   'P 1'
#
loop_
_entity.id
_entity.type
_entity.pdbx_description
1 polymer ?
#
loop_
_entity_poly.entity_id
_entity_poly.type
_entity_poly.pdbx_seq_one_letter_code
_entity_poly.pdbx_strand_id
1 'polypeptide(L)'
;MKSTYFLTLPCTLLLAACMPSGISIGIGGGGSNFGIGTSLNFPLGQNVNNSGLNISEEQIITFFDAHFKAQRSPAKGGYYRELLAKRPGKLYLVQDFYEDSRRKRTDPMLLQQSQLMDFYAYPADGSHSVYYNNGNLATQTQYQNGKAVRSESWPEH
;
A
#
# COMPACT_ATOMS: atom_id res chain seq x y z
N MET A 1 69.22 9.87 -32.85
CA MET A 1 69.18 8.40 -32.96
C MET A 1 67.83 8.02 -33.55
N LYS A 2 67.86 7.14 -34.54
CA LYS A 2 66.71 6.71 -35.35
C LYS A 2 65.93 5.65 -34.57
N SER A 3 64.60 5.71 -34.59
CA SER A 3 63.79 4.52 -34.81
C SER A 3 62.40 4.89 -35.30
N THR A 4 62.16 4.50 -36.53
CA THR A 4 60.92 4.36 -37.30
C THR A 4 60.22 3.04 -36.89
N TYR A 5 58.94 2.69 -37.09
CA TYR A 5 57.97 2.88 -38.18
C TYR A 5 56.53 2.53 -37.72
N PHE A 6 55.54 3.13 -38.40
CA PHE A 6 54.21 2.66 -38.87
C PHE A 6 53.34 1.67 -38.06
N LEU A 7 52.04 1.94 -37.90
CA LEU A 7 50.94 1.48 -38.78
C LEU A 7 49.56 1.95 -38.24
N THR A 8 48.57 2.02 -39.13
CA THR A 8 47.27 2.70 -39.03
C THR A 8 46.06 1.80 -38.68
N LEU A 9 45.01 2.41 -38.08
CA LEU A 9 43.55 2.16 -38.25
C LEU A 9 42.91 0.86 -37.67
N PRO A 10 41.56 0.76 -37.54
CA PRO A 10 40.57 1.49 -36.70
C PRO A 10 39.69 0.52 -35.83
N CYS A 11 38.66 1.07 -35.17
CA CYS A 11 37.39 0.38 -34.81
C CYS A 11 37.50 -0.62 -33.65
N THR A 12 36.82 -0.45 -32.51
CA THR A 12 35.37 -0.69 -32.41
C THR A 12 34.89 -0.30 -31.01
N LEU A 13 33.77 0.43 -30.95
CA LEU A 13 32.93 0.59 -29.77
C LEU A 13 32.28 -0.76 -29.44
N LEU A 14 32.44 -1.24 -28.21
CA LEU A 14 31.52 -2.20 -27.61
C LEU A 14 31.10 -1.69 -26.23
N LEU A 15 30.00 -0.94 -26.23
CA LEU A 15 29.12 -0.82 -25.08
C LEU A 15 28.53 -2.22 -24.82
N ALA A 16 28.86 -2.81 -23.68
CA ALA A 16 28.13 -3.95 -23.13
C ALA A 16 27.65 -3.59 -21.72
N ALA A 17 26.74 -2.61 -21.63
CA ALA A 17 25.90 -2.49 -20.46
C ALA A 17 24.73 -3.46 -20.64
N CYS A 18 24.81 -4.59 -19.96
CA CYS A 18 23.73 -5.55 -19.81
C CYS A 18 22.57 -4.84 -19.08
N MET A 19 21.55 -4.41 -19.82
CA MET A 19 20.28 -3.99 -19.24
C MET A 19 19.35 -5.21 -19.20
N PRO A 20 18.87 -5.64 -18.03
CA PRO A 20 17.79 -6.60 -17.95
C PRO A 20 16.51 -5.96 -18.50
N SER A 21 16.01 -6.56 -19.57
CA SER A 21 14.63 -6.58 -20.05
C SER A 21 13.61 -5.83 -19.19
N GLY A 22 13.04 -4.78 -19.78
CA GLY A 22 11.88 -4.09 -19.25
C GLY A 22 10.73 -5.04 -18.95
N ILE A 23 10.15 -4.87 -17.77
CA ILE A 23 8.98 -5.62 -17.31
C ILE A 23 7.77 -5.09 -18.09
N SER A 24 7.13 -5.97 -18.87
CA SER A 24 5.84 -5.69 -19.50
C SER A 24 4.74 -5.77 -18.43
N ILE A 25 3.96 -4.70 -18.29
CA ILE A 25 2.76 -4.68 -17.45
C ILE A 25 1.58 -5.08 -18.34
N GLY A 26 1.30 -6.38 -18.40
CA GLY A 26 0.11 -6.93 -19.04
C GLY A 26 -1.08 -6.90 -18.07
N ILE A 27 -2.11 -6.15 -18.42
CA ILE A 27 -3.46 -6.29 -17.84
C ILE A 27 -4.14 -7.45 -18.57
N GLY A 28 -4.46 -8.53 -17.86
CA GLY A 28 -5.12 -9.73 -18.40
C GLY A 28 -5.99 -10.36 -17.32
N GLY A 29 -7.29 -10.50 -17.61
CA GLY A 29 -8.33 -10.82 -16.65
C GLY A 29 -8.56 -12.31 -16.36
N GLY A 30 -9.57 -12.53 -15.51
CA GLY A 30 -10.25 -13.81 -15.35
C GLY A 30 -9.58 -14.79 -14.38
N GLY A 31 -9.89 -14.65 -13.09
CA GLY A 31 -9.50 -15.61 -12.06
C GLY A 31 -9.09 -14.89 -10.77
N SER A 32 -9.71 -15.26 -9.67
CA SER A 32 -9.61 -14.64 -8.34
C SER A 32 -8.22 -14.76 -7.69
N ASN A 33 -7.23 -14.07 -8.23
CA ASN A 33 -5.90 -13.87 -7.66
C ASN A 33 -5.40 -12.45 -8.00
N PHE A 34 -5.46 -11.54 -7.03
CA PHE A 34 -5.02 -10.16 -7.20
C PHE A 34 -3.53 -10.03 -6.83
N GLY A 35 -2.64 -10.15 -7.84
CA GLY A 35 -1.20 -9.94 -7.68
C GLY A 35 -0.77 -8.62 -8.32
N ILE A 36 -0.57 -7.57 -7.52
CA ILE A 36 -0.20 -6.23 -8.01
C ILE A 36 1.31 -6.16 -8.24
N GLY A 37 1.77 -6.42 -9.46
CA GLY A 37 2.93 -5.79 -10.14
C GLY A 37 4.33 -5.73 -9.48
N THR A 38 4.51 -6.20 -8.25
CA THR A 38 5.79 -6.44 -7.59
C THR A 38 5.72 -7.87 -7.07
N SER A 39 6.78 -8.65 -7.30
CA SER A 39 6.81 -10.11 -7.23
C SER A 39 6.47 -10.70 -5.85
N LEU A 40 5.18 -10.79 -5.52
CA LEU A 40 4.69 -11.60 -4.41
C LEU A 40 3.78 -12.68 -4.99
N ASN A 41 4.31 -13.89 -5.05
CA ASN A 41 3.59 -15.08 -5.44
C ASN A 41 2.78 -15.58 -4.23
N PHE A 42 1.47 -15.36 -4.22
CA PHE A 42 0.59 -15.87 -3.17
C PHE A 42 -0.03 -17.20 -3.64
N PRO A 43 0.30 -18.35 -3.04
CA PRO A 43 -0.42 -19.58 -3.31
C PRO A 43 -1.76 -19.55 -2.57
N LEU A 44 -2.86 -19.45 -3.30
CA LEU A 44 -4.18 -19.73 -2.76
C LEU A 44 -4.43 -21.24 -2.82
N GLY A 45 -4.47 -21.89 -1.66
CA GLY A 45 -5.02 -23.23 -1.54
C GLY A 45 -4.33 -24.08 -0.50
N GLN A 46 -5.17 -24.55 0.43
CA GLN A 46 -5.00 -25.74 1.26
C GLN A 46 -4.32 -25.58 2.64
N ASN A 47 -5.09 -26.07 3.60
CA ASN A 47 -4.79 -26.29 5.00
C ASN A 47 -3.41 -26.95 5.20
N VAL A 48 -2.51 -26.28 5.92
CA VAL A 48 -1.29 -26.91 6.47
C VAL A 48 -1.01 -26.36 7.86
N ASN A 49 -1.42 -27.16 8.84
CA ASN A 49 -0.86 -27.15 10.18
C ASN A 49 0.68 -27.22 10.09
N ASN A 50 1.37 -26.35 10.84
CA ASN A 50 2.82 -26.37 11.07
C ASN A 50 3.74 -26.04 9.89
N SER A 51 3.62 -24.85 9.31
CA SER A 51 4.72 -24.20 8.60
C SER A 51 4.62 -22.69 8.84
N GLY A 52 5.64 -22.09 9.45
CA GLY A 52 5.67 -20.72 9.96
C GLY A 52 5.63 -19.61 8.90
N LEU A 53 4.64 -19.66 8.00
CA LEU A 53 4.23 -18.63 7.06
C LEU A 53 2.88 -18.09 7.55
N ASN A 54 2.88 -16.91 8.18
CA ASN A 54 1.64 -16.18 8.42
C ASN A 54 1.15 -15.67 7.08
N ILE A 55 0.31 -16.45 6.42
CA ILE A 55 -0.65 -15.96 5.44
C ILE A 55 -1.39 -14.83 6.16
N SER A 56 -1.29 -13.60 5.65
CA SER A 56 -1.94 -12.44 6.26
C SER A 56 -3.45 -12.59 6.09
N GLU A 57 -4.06 -13.42 6.94
CA GLU A 57 -5.46 -13.31 7.28
C GLU A 57 -5.75 -11.84 7.56
N GLU A 58 -6.81 -11.33 6.95
CA GLU A 58 -7.26 -9.96 7.14
C GLU A 58 -7.36 -9.66 8.63
N GLN A 59 -6.38 -8.93 9.16
CA GLN A 59 -6.29 -8.70 10.59
C GLN A 59 -7.12 -7.47 10.92
N ILE A 60 -8.45 -7.63 10.95
CA ILE A 60 -9.35 -6.58 11.40
C ILE A 60 -9.08 -6.33 12.89
N ILE A 61 -8.65 -5.12 13.22
CA ILE A 61 -8.32 -4.73 14.59
C ILE A 61 -9.38 -3.86 15.25
N THR A 62 -10.22 -3.20 14.45
CA THR A 62 -11.32 -2.36 14.94
C THR A 62 -12.46 -2.35 13.94
N PHE A 63 -13.70 -2.54 14.41
CA PHE A 63 -14.92 -2.22 13.65
C PHE A 63 -15.44 -0.86 14.10
N PHE A 64 -16.08 -0.12 13.19
CA PHE A 64 -16.78 1.11 13.48
C PHE A 64 -18.21 1.04 12.94
N ASP A 65 -19.19 1.51 13.71
CA ASP A 65 -20.56 1.62 13.21
C ASP A 65 -20.75 2.82 12.27
N ALA A 66 -21.95 2.95 11.71
CA ALA A 66 -22.33 4.06 10.84
C ALA A 66 -22.26 5.44 11.52
N HIS A 67 -22.15 5.49 12.86
CA HIS A 67 -21.95 6.71 13.65
C HIS A 67 -20.49 6.90 14.08
N PHE A 68 -19.56 6.16 13.44
CA PHE A 68 -18.12 6.25 13.65
C PHE A 68 -17.65 5.83 15.05
N LYS A 69 -18.47 5.05 15.78
CA LYS A 69 -18.09 4.53 17.10
C LYS A 69 -17.45 3.16 16.96
N ALA A 70 -16.37 2.92 17.70
CA ALA A 70 -15.72 1.62 17.74
C ALA A 70 -16.66 0.55 18.32
N GLN A 71 -16.70 -0.61 17.67
CA GLN A 71 -17.55 -1.75 18.01
C GLN A 71 -16.73 -3.05 18.05
N ARG A 72 -17.32 -4.09 18.65
CA ARG A 72 -16.71 -5.43 18.74
C ARG A 72 -17.06 -6.35 17.56
N SER A 73 -17.99 -5.93 16.72
CA SER A 73 -18.49 -6.68 15.57
C SER A 73 -18.80 -5.73 14.41
N PRO A 74 -18.80 -6.23 13.17
CA PRO A 74 -19.18 -5.43 12.02
C PRO A 74 -20.63 -4.95 12.12
N ALA A 75 -20.89 -3.80 11.50
CA ALA A 75 -22.19 -3.14 11.50
C ALA A 75 -22.51 -2.67 10.08
N LYS A 76 -23.77 -2.83 9.67
CA LYS A 76 -24.25 -2.36 8.36
C LYS A 76 -24.03 -0.86 8.22
N GLY A 77 -23.49 -0.43 7.07
CA GLY A 77 -23.11 0.96 6.81
C GLY A 77 -21.90 1.42 7.62
N GLY A 78 -21.21 0.50 8.30
CA GLY A 78 -20.04 0.77 9.10
C GLY A 78 -18.74 0.72 8.31
N TYR A 79 -17.66 0.61 9.07
CA TYR A 79 -16.30 0.61 8.59
C TYR A 79 -15.47 -0.37 9.40
N TYR A 80 -14.30 -0.71 8.90
CA TYR A 80 -13.36 -1.49 9.67
C TYR A 80 -11.92 -1.08 9.34
N ARG A 81 -11.03 -1.31 10.31
CA ARG A 81 -9.60 -1.03 10.22
C ARG A 81 -8.84 -2.33 10.21
N GLU A 82 -8.07 -2.54 9.16
CA GLU A 82 -7.15 -3.67 9.04
C GLU A 82 -5.75 -3.27 9.52
N LEU A 83 -5.07 -4.22 10.17
CA LEU A 83 -3.66 -4.15 10.47
C LEU A 83 -2.85 -4.82 9.36
N LEU A 84 -2.01 -4.02 8.69
CA LEU A 84 -1.14 -4.52 7.63
C LEU A 84 0.24 -4.94 8.17
N ALA A 85 0.78 -4.18 9.13
CA ALA A 85 2.05 -4.51 9.78
C ALA A 85 2.21 -3.83 11.14
N LYS A 86 2.93 -4.48 12.05
CA LYS A 86 3.43 -3.85 13.29
C LYS A 86 4.85 -3.36 13.10
N ARG A 87 5.17 -2.19 13.62
CA ARG A 87 6.50 -1.56 13.57
C ARG A 87 7.03 -1.32 15.00
N PRO A 88 8.35 -1.19 15.18
CA PRO A 88 8.93 -0.81 16.47
C PRO A 88 8.32 0.51 16.99
N GLY A 89 8.34 0.70 18.31
CA GLY A 89 7.83 1.93 18.92
C GLY A 89 6.29 2.04 18.97
N LYS A 90 5.57 0.91 18.97
CA LYS A 90 4.10 0.86 19.02
C LYS A 90 3.42 1.59 17.85
N LEU A 91 4.05 1.51 16.68
CA LEU A 91 3.53 2.02 15.42
C LEU A 91 2.87 0.87 14.65
N TYR A 92 1.70 1.16 14.08
CA TYR A 92 0.87 0.20 13.39
C TYR A 92 0.56 0.75 12.00
N LEU A 93 0.97 0.01 10.96
CA LEU A 93 0.56 0.31 9.61
C LEU A 93 -0.83 -0.27 9.39
N VAL A 94 -1.81 0.59 9.18
CA VAL A 94 -3.22 0.23 9.09
C VAL A 94 -3.86 0.81 7.84
N GLN A 95 -5.02 0.29 7.48
CA GLN A 95 -5.86 0.84 6.42
C GLN A 95 -7.34 0.69 6.79
N ASP A 96 -8.13 1.71 6.47
CA ASP A 96 -9.56 1.71 6.75
C ASP A 96 -10.35 1.35 5.49
N PHE A 97 -11.47 0.65 5.68
CA PHE A 97 -12.34 0.15 4.63
C PHE A 97 -13.81 0.38 4.98
N TYR A 98 -14.65 0.44 3.95
CA TYR A 98 -16.10 0.42 4.08
C TYR A 98 -16.58 -1.02 4.36
N GLU A 99 -17.44 -1.23 5.35
CA GLU A 99 -17.92 -2.58 5.71
C GLU A 99 -18.74 -3.20 4.56
N ASP A 100 -19.77 -2.49 4.09
CA ASP A 100 -20.74 -3.05 3.13
C ASP A 100 -20.12 -3.33 1.75
N SER A 101 -19.24 -2.45 1.27
CA SER A 101 -18.65 -2.54 -0.07
C SER A 101 -17.26 -3.19 -0.07
N ARG A 102 -16.62 -3.29 1.10
CA ARG A 102 -15.25 -3.80 1.28
C ARG A 102 -14.20 -3.00 0.51
N ARG A 103 -14.56 -1.78 0.06
CA ARG A 103 -13.66 -0.89 -0.66
C ARG A 103 -12.80 -0.11 0.32
N LYS A 104 -11.60 0.25 -0.12
CA LYS A 104 -10.73 1.11 0.68
C LYS A 104 -11.40 2.45 0.95
N ARG A 105 -11.32 2.89 2.21
CA ARG A 105 -11.66 4.25 2.63
C ARG A 105 -10.41 5.10 2.72
N THR A 106 -9.25 4.53 3.06
CA THR A 106 -7.98 5.27 3.12
C THR A 106 -6.88 4.57 2.34
N ASP A 107 -5.79 5.28 2.08
CA ASP A 107 -4.50 4.63 1.83
C ASP A 107 -3.90 4.11 3.16
N PRO A 108 -2.90 3.20 3.12
CA PRO A 108 -2.19 2.77 4.32
C PRO A 108 -1.57 3.95 5.08
N MET A 109 -1.77 3.98 6.39
CA MET A 109 -1.25 5.03 7.28
C MET A 109 -0.63 4.44 8.54
N LEU A 110 0.35 5.15 9.11
CA LEU A 110 0.97 4.79 10.38
C LEU A 110 0.24 5.46 11.54
N LEU A 111 -0.28 4.66 12.46
CA LEU A 111 -0.93 5.11 13.69
C LEU A 111 -0.21 4.61 14.93
N GLN A 112 -0.32 5.35 16.03
CA GLN A 112 0.06 4.88 17.36
C GLN A 112 -1.00 3.93 17.92
N GLN A 113 -0.61 3.06 18.84
CA GLN A 113 -1.52 2.14 19.51
C GLN A 113 -2.78 2.82 20.10
N SER A 114 -2.62 4.01 20.69
CA SER A 114 -3.71 4.78 21.31
C SER A 114 -4.74 5.29 20.29
N GLN A 115 -4.38 5.36 19.01
CA GLN A 115 -5.23 5.87 17.93
C GLN A 115 -6.03 4.77 17.23
N LEU A 116 -5.76 3.49 17.50
CA LEU A 116 -6.35 2.38 16.75
C LEU A 116 -7.88 2.30 16.87
N MET A 117 -8.44 2.79 17.98
CA MET A 117 -9.89 2.84 18.25
C MET A 117 -10.54 4.16 17.86
N ASP A 118 -9.77 5.10 17.31
CA ASP A 118 -10.27 6.38 16.81
C ASP A 118 -10.48 6.31 15.30
N PHE A 119 -11.73 6.50 14.88
CA PHE A 119 -12.13 6.51 13.47
C PHE A 119 -11.51 7.68 12.70
N TYR A 120 -11.32 8.83 13.36
CA TYR A 120 -10.78 10.04 12.76
C TYR A 120 -9.25 10.13 12.88
N ALA A 121 -8.60 9.06 13.34
CA ALA A 121 -7.16 9.00 13.41
C ALA A 121 -6.49 9.26 12.05
N TYR A 122 -5.38 9.97 12.08
CA TYR A 122 -4.55 10.31 10.94
C TYR A 122 -3.07 10.13 11.30
N PRO A 123 -2.18 9.93 10.31
CA PRO A 123 -0.75 9.78 10.57
C PRO A 123 -0.14 11.08 11.10
N ALA A 124 0.84 10.96 11.98
CA ALA A 124 1.60 12.12 12.46
C ALA A 124 2.40 12.78 11.33
N ASP A 125 2.89 11.98 10.39
CA ASP A 125 3.70 12.43 9.26
C ASP A 125 3.27 11.69 7.99
N GLY A 126 3.27 12.41 6.86
CA GLY A 126 2.92 11.85 5.56
C GLY A 126 1.55 12.28 5.07
N SER A 127 1.10 11.66 3.98
CA SER A 127 -0.19 11.96 3.35
C SER A 127 -1.30 11.09 3.96
N HIS A 128 -2.44 11.69 4.22
CA HIS A 128 -3.68 11.03 4.62
C HIS A 128 -4.71 11.19 3.50
N SER A 129 -4.87 10.14 2.70
CA SER A 129 -5.89 10.07 1.64
C SER A 129 -7.15 9.42 2.19
N VAL A 130 -8.31 10.05 1.96
CA VAL A 130 -9.64 9.47 2.23
C VAL A 130 -10.43 9.42 0.92
N TYR A 131 -11.11 8.31 0.68
CA TYR A 131 -11.90 8.02 -0.51
C TYR A 131 -13.37 7.91 -0.17
N TYR A 132 -14.23 8.36 -1.08
CA TYR A 132 -15.67 8.07 -1.06
C TYR A 132 -15.93 6.57 -1.29
N ASN A 133 -17.15 6.10 -1.01
CA ASN A 133 -17.51 4.70 -1.24
C ASN A 133 -17.57 4.36 -2.74
N ASN A 134 -17.71 5.35 -3.62
CA ASN A 134 -17.53 5.21 -5.07
C ASN A 134 -16.03 5.08 -5.48
N GLY A 135 -15.10 5.23 -4.53
CA GLY A 135 -13.64 5.12 -4.67
C GLY A 135 -12.95 6.33 -5.27
N ASN A 136 -13.69 7.40 -5.53
CA ASN A 136 -13.10 8.68 -5.87
C ASN A 136 -12.42 9.28 -4.63
N LEU A 137 -11.31 9.99 -4.85
CA LEU A 137 -10.59 10.66 -3.77
C LEU A 137 -11.49 11.77 -3.19
N ALA A 138 -11.73 11.74 -1.89
CA ALA A 138 -12.53 12.73 -1.18
C ALA A 138 -11.65 13.83 -0.60
N THR A 139 -10.61 13.44 0.14
CA THR A 139 -9.67 14.39 0.75
C THR A 139 -8.25 13.86 0.70
N GLN A 140 -7.28 14.76 0.61
CA GLN A 140 -5.88 14.46 0.83
C GLN A 140 -5.27 15.53 1.70
N THR A 141 -4.74 15.13 2.86
CA THR A 141 -4.12 16.05 3.82
C THR A 141 -2.69 15.61 4.11
N GLN A 142 -1.74 16.52 3.93
CA GLN A 142 -0.34 16.30 4.28
C GLN A 142 -0.12 16.70 5.75
N TYR A 143 0.45 15.80 6.54
CA TYR A 143 0.81 16.02 7.94
C TYR A 143 2.33 16.06 8.15
N GLN A 144 2.75 16.90 9.09
CA GLN A 144 4.11 16.95 9.64
C GLN A 144 4.03 17.16 11.16
N ASN A 145 4.63 16.26 11.94
CA ASN A 145 4.61 16.27 13.40
C ASN A 145 3.20 16.44 13.99
N GLY A 146 2.22 15.74 13.43
CA GLY A 146 0.81 15.76 13.84
C GLY A 146 0.02 16.98 13.39
N LYS A 147 0.61 17.89 12.61
CA LYS A 147 -0.04 19.11 12.12
C LYS A 147 -0.31 19.02 10.62
N ALA A 148 -1.51 19.40 10.19
CA ALA A 148 -1.85 19.53 8.79
C ALA A 148 -1.10 20.73 8.18
N VAL A 149 -0.33 20.49 7.12
CA VAL A 149 0.44 21.53 6.41
C VAL A 149 -0.13 21.85 5.04
N ARG A 150 -0.91 20.94 4.45
CA ARG A 150 -1.59 21.12 3.16
C ARG A 150 -2.82 20.23 3.12
N SER A 151 -3.93 20.71 2.57
CA SER A 151 -5.15 19.91 2.41
C SER A 151 -5.85 20.25 1.11
N GLU A 152 -6.34 19.21 0.45
CA GLU A 152 -7.18 19.29 -0.74
C GLU A 152 -8.44 18.46 -0.51
N SER A 153 -9.55 18.85 -1.14
CA SER A 153 -10.82 18.16 -1.05
C SER A 153 -11.55 18.24 -2.38
N TRP A 154 -12.22 17.14 -2.74
CA TRP A 154 -12.97 17.00 -3.98
C TRP A 154 -14.41 16.64 -3.65
N PRO A 155 -15.39 17.15 -4.41
CA PRO A 155 -16.79 16.78 -4.20
C PRO A 155 -17.03 15.32 -4.60
N GLU A 156 -18.11 14.75 -4.07
CA GLU A 156 -18.59 13.45 -4.52
C GLU A 156 -19.20 13.61 -5.92
N HIS A 157 -18.70 12.82 -6.87
CA HIS A 157 -19.15 12.80 -8.27
C HIS A 157 -19.94 11.53 -8.58
#